data_AF-A0A7S0KXF6-F1
#
_entry.id   AF-A0A7S0KXF6-F1
#
_cell.length_a   1.000
_cell.length_b   1.000
_cell.length_c   1.000
_cell.angle_alpha   90.00
_cell.angle_beta   90.00
_cell.angle_gamma   90.00
#
_symmetry.space_group_name_H-M   'P 1'
#
loop_
_entity.id
_entity.type
_entity.pdbx_description
1 polymer ?
#
loop_
_entity_poly.entity_id
_entity_poly.type
_entity_poly.pdbx_seq_one_letter_code
_entity_poly.pdbx_strand_id
1 'polypeptide(L)'
;ATSIKMDFLPSGHVRTDPIISQTCVSDHVHTFYGANIRPYPDITYEELVAAPVDENTGNAQENKSLYWHPTVYRYDSETRNYSRDIIGQTSAYYIWENQENPRAFPPGFRMIAGTRGNTETDF
;
A
#
# COMPACT_ATOMS: atom_id res chain seq x y z
N ALA A 1 -24.08 -1.18 5.55
CA ALA A 1 -23.07 -1.86 4.72
C ALA A 1 -22.34 -2.88 5.58
N THR A 2 -21.98 -4.03 5.03
CA THR A 2 -21.12 -5.01 5.71
C THR A 2 -19.67 -4.60 5.44
N SER A 3 -18.80 -4.73 6.45
CA SER A 3 -17.40 -4.33 6.29
C SER A 3 -16.45 -5.18 7.11
N ILE A 4 -15.18 -5.19 6.70
CA ILE A 4 -14.05 -5.68 7.48
C ILE A 4 -12.92 -4.65 7.45
N LYS A 5 -12.30 -4.44 8.61
CA LYS A 5 -11.09 -3.63 8.78
C LYS A 5 -9.91 -4.57 8.93
N MET A 6 -8.83 -4.30 8.20
CA MET A 6 -7.57 -5.01 8.34
C MET A 6 -6.48 -4.01 8.65
N ASP A 7 -5.62 -4.36 9.60
CA ASP A 7 -4.56 -3.50 10.13
C ASP A 7 -3.19 -4.02 9.71
N PHE A 8 -2.30 -3.09 9.34
CA PHE A 8 -0.98 -3.41 8.83
C PHE A 8 0.10 -2.53 9.48
N LEU A 9 1.25 -3.13 9.74
CA LEU A 9 2.47 -2.41 10.10
C LEU A 9 3.29 -2.08 8.85
N PRO A 10 4.07 -0.98 8.84
CA PRO A 10 4.96 -0.69 7.72
C PRO A 10 6.01 -1.79 7.54
N SER A 11 6.22 -2.24 6.30
CA SER A 11 7.26 -3.22 5.96
C SER A 11 8.57 -2.57 5.50
N GLY A 12 8.48 -1.42 4.82
CA GLY A 12 9.66 -0.73 4.30
C GLY A 12 9.35 0.58 3.59
N HIS A 13 10.42 1.33 3.30
CA HIS A 13 10.36 2.60 2.57
C HIS A 13 11.30 2.56 1.38
N VAL A 14 10.76 2.50 0.17
CA VAL A 14 11.56 2.33 -1.05
C VAL A 14 10.99 3.13 -2.23
N ARG A 15 11.82 3.37 -3.24
CA ARG A 15 11.43 4.07 -4.47
C ARG A 15 10.98 3.07 -5.55
N THR A 16 9.98 2.24 -5.25
CA THR A 16 9.42 1.27 -6.21
C THR A 16 7.91 1.48 -6.32
N ASP A 17 7.33 1.26 -7.49
CA ASP A 17 5.89 1.34 -7.73
C ASP A 17 5.46 0.22 -8.67
N PRO A 18 5.02 -0.94 -8.13
CA PRO A 18 4.69 -2.11 -8.96
C PRO A 18 3.42 -1.92 -9.81
N ILE A 19 2.71 -0.79 -9.69
CA ILE A 19 1.53 -0.47 -10.51
C ILE A 19 1.89 0.50 -11.63
N ILE A 20 2.64 1.57 -11.35
CA ILE A 20 3.01 2.59 -12.36
C ILE A 20 4.21 2.16 -13.20
N SER A 21 5.26 1.58 -12.60
CA SER A 21 6.45 1.16 -13.34
C SER A 21 7.12 -0.07 -12.72
N GLN A 22 7.17 -1.14 -13.50
CA GLN A 22 7.76 -2.42 -13.08
C GLN A 22 9.25 -2.55 -13.43
N THR A 23 9.88 -1.49 -13.94
CA THR A 23 11.26 -1.54 -14.41
C THR A 23 12.10 -0.38 -13.91
N CYS A 24 11.47 0.77 -13.64
CA CYS A 24 12.15 1.98 -13.19
C CYS A 24 11.92 2.24 -11.70
N VAL A 25 12.86 2.98 -11.12
CA VAL A 25 12.73 3.56 -9.78
C VAL A 25 11.64 4.65 -9.81
N SER A 26 10.80 4.73 -8.77
CA SER A 26 9.79 5.78 -8.60
C SER A 26 10.43 7.15 -8.33
N ASP A 27 9.75 8.22 -8.76
CA ASP A 27 10.16 9.60 -8.51
C ASP A 27 10.17 9.97 -7.02
N HIS A 28 9.43 9.23 -6.19
CA HIS A 28 9.36 9.44 -4.74
C HIS A 28 9.41 8.12 -3.95
N VAL A 29 9.56 8.25 -2.63
CA VAL A 29 9.59 7.09 -1.72
C VAL A 29 8.16 6.71 -1.36
N HIS A 30 7.89 5.42 -1.34
CA HIS A 30 6.65 4.83 -0.86
C HIS A 30 6.87 4.10 0.46
N THR A 31 5.88 4.15 1.34
CA THR A 31 5.79 3.29 2.53
C THR A 31 4.89 2.11 2.20
N PHE A 32 5.39 0.89 2.39
CA PHE A 32 4.72 -0.36 2.02
C PHE A 32 4.13 -1.11 3.22
N TYR A 33 3.11 -1.92 2.95
CA TYR A 33 2.34 -2.72 3.91
C TYR A 33 1.82 -4.00 3.23
N GLY A 34 1.61 -5.07 4.01
CA GLY A 34 0.99 -6.30 3.54
C GLY A 34 2.00 -7.42 3.31
N ALA A 35 1.74 -8.24 2.28
CA ALA A 35 2.59 -9.39 1.95
C ALA A 35 3.91 -8.95 1.31
N ASN A 36 4.99 -9.63 1.71
CA ASN A 36 6.36 -9.43 1.26
C ASN A 36 7.01 -8.17 1.87
N ILE A 37 8.00 -8.39 2.74
CA ILE A 37 8.77 -7.32 3.39
C ILE A 37 9.77 -6.62 2.46
N ARG A 38 9.97 -7.13 1.24
CA ARG A 38 10.89 -6.62 0.22
C ARG A 38 10.14 -6.26 -1.06
N PRO A 39 9.51 -5.08 -1.12
CA PRO A 39 8.79 -4.62 -2.32
C PRO A 39 9.76 -4.23 -3.45
N TYR A 40 9.74 -4.98 -4.56
CA TYR A 40 10.47 -4.69 -5.80
C TYR A 40 9.52 -4.43 -6.98
N PRO A 41 9.97 -3.72 -8.05
CA PRO A 41 9.07 -3.21 -9.09
C PRO A 41 8.29 -4.27 -9.87
N ASP A 42 8.89 -5.42 -10.14
CA ASP A 42 8.34 -6.49 -10.98
C ASP A 42 7.62 -7.59 -10.19
N ILE A 43 7.31 -7.36 -8.90
CA ILE A 43 6.61 -8.33 -8.05
C ILE A 43 5.28 -8.81 -8.66
N THR A 44 5.09 -10.12 -8.60
CA THR A 44 3.95 -10.82 -9.22
C THR A 44 2.86 -11.20 -8.23
N TYR A 45 1.68 -11.55 -8.74
CA TYR A 45 0.60 -12.07 -7.92
C TYR A 45 1.00 -13.38 -7.23
N GLU A 46 1.68 -14.26 -7.97
CA GLU A 46 2.14 -15.58 -7.51
C GLU A 46 3.12 -15.43 -6.33
N GLU A 47 4.05 -14.48 -6.42
CA GLU A 47 4.98 -14.19 -5.33
C GLU A 47 4.28 -13.64 -4.08
N LEU A 48 3.27 -12.78 -4.25
CA LEU A 48 2.50 -12.24 -3.13
C LEU A 48 1.71 -13.32 -2.40
N VAL A 49 1.00 -14.19 -3.13
CA VAL A 49 0.20 -15.26 -2.50
C VAL A 49 1.07 -16.37 -1.90
N ALA A 50 2.28 -16.57 -2.43
CA ALA A 50 3.25 -17.52 -1.90
C ALA A 50 4.04 -16.97 -0.69
N ALA A 51 3.95 -15.66 -0.39
CA ALA A 51 4.68 -15.05 0.71
C ALA A 51 4.33 -15.73 2.04
N PRO A 52 5.33 -16.12 2.85
CA PRO A 52 5.08 -16.80 4.11
C PRO A 52 4.39 -15.87 5.12
N VAL A 53 3.82 -16.45 6.18
CA VAL A 53 3.01 -15.69 7.15
C VAL A 53 3.84 -14.65 7.91
N ASP A 54 5.10 -14.94 8.20
CA ASP A 54 6.05 -14.05 8.87
C ASP A 54 6.53 -12.88 8.00
N GLU A 55 6.35 -12.97 6.68
CA GLU A 55 6.58 -11.84 5.75
C GLU A 55 5.30 -11.03 5.46
N ASN A 56 4.19 -11.28 6.17
CA ASN A 56 2.98 -10.46 6.09
C ASN A 56 2.89 -9.50 7.28
N THR A 57 2.74 -8.20 7.01
CA THR A 57 2.59 -7.20 8.08
C THR A 57 1.15 -6.98 8.53
N GLY A 58 0.19 -7.67 7.92
CA GLY A 58 -1.24 -7.59 8.23
C GLY A 58 -1.70 -8.50 9.36
N ASN A 59 -2.85 -8.18 9.95
CA ASN A 59 -3.49 -8.98 11.00
C ASN A 59 -4.34 -10.17 10.47
N ALA A 60 -4.47 -10.34 9.15
CA ALA A 60 -5.17 -11.45 8.52
C ALA A 60 -4.21 -12.23 7.61
N GLN A 61 -3.99 -13.51 7.89
CA GLN A 61 -2.98 -14.33 7.18
C GLN A 61 -3.34 -14.52 5.72
N GLU A 62 -4.64 -14.60 5.42
CA GLU A 62 -5.22 -14.79 4.10
C GLU A 62 -5.10 -13.54 3.22
N ASN A 63 -4.96 -12.35 3.82
CA ASN A 63 -4.77 -11.14 3.05
C ASN A 63 -3.29 -11.01 2.64
N LYS A 64 -3.03 -11.37 1.39
CA LYS A 64 -1.71 -11.27 0.74
C LYS A 64 -1.60 -10.10 -0.23
N SER A 65 -2.37 -9.04 -0.02
CA SER A 65 -2.27 -7.83 -0.83
C SER A 65 -1.01 -7.04 -0.45
N LEU A 66 -0.50 -6.26 -1.40
CA LEU A 66 0.57 -5.28 -1.18
C LEU A 66 -0.02 -3.87 -1.32
N TYR A 67 0.05 -3.08 -0.26
CA TYR A 67 -0.42 -1.69 -0.23
C TYR A 67 0.75 -0.74 -0.07
N TRP A 68 0.60 0.46 -0.59
CA TRP A 68 1.57 1.52 -0.41
C TRP A 68 0.93 2.90 -0.53
N HIS A 69 1.60 3.90 0.03
CA HIS A 69 1.31 5.32 -0.19
C HIS A 69 2.62 6.11 -0.26
N PRO A 70 2.64 7.32 -0.85
CA PRO A 70 3.78 8.23 -0.79
C PRO A 70 4.22 8.46 0.66
N THR A 71 5.50 8.27 0.94
CA THR A 71 6.05 8.47 2.29
C THR A 71 5.87 9.91 2.73
N VAL A 72 5.39 10.10 3.97
CA VAL A 72 5.18 11.41 4.57
C VAL A 72 6.48 11.91 5.18
N TYR A 73 6.80 13.19 4.94
CA TYR A 73 7.96 13.86 5.52
C TYR A 73 7.49 15.05 6.36
N ARG A 74 8.06 15.17 7.56
CA ARG A 74 7.89 16.33 8.43
C ARG A 74 8.99 17.35 8.16
N TYR A 75 8.60 18.59 7.94
CA TYR A 75 9.52 19.72 7.86
C TYR A 75 9.82 20.27 9.26
N ASP A 76 11.08 20.55 9.51
CA ASP A 76 11.56 21.17 10.74
C ASP A 76 12.03 22.60 10.42
N SER A 77 11.36 23.61 10.99
CA SER A 77 11.63 25.01 10.65
C SER A 77 12.92 25.56 11.24
N GLU A 78 13.41 24.98 12.34
CA GLU A 78 14.65 25.42 13.00
C GLU A 78 15.88 24.94 12.21
N THR A 79 15.88 23.67 11.83
CA THR A 79 16.96 23.04 11.08
C THR A 79 16.81 23.19 9.56
N ARG A 80 15.63 23.59 9.08
CA ARG A 80 15.24 23.68 7.66
C ARG A 80 15.37 22.35 6.92
N ASN A 81 15.26 21.23 7.63
CA ASN A 81 15.38 19.89 7.08
C ASN A 81 14.05 19.16 7.04
N TYR A 82 14.00 18.12 6.18
CA TYR A 82 12.91 17.16 6.15
C TYR A 82 13.37 15.85 6.77
N SER A 83 12.56 15.33 7.69
CA SER A 83 12.72 13.99 8.24
C SER A 83 11.52 13.14 7.86
N ARG A 84 11.73 11.87 7.52
CA ARG A 84 10.62 10.93 7.32
C ARG A 84 9.79 10.87 8.60
N ASP A 85 8.47 11.01 8.46
CA ASP A 85 7.57 10.85 9.58
C ASP A 85 7.34 9.37 9.93
N ILE A 86 6.96 9.09 11.17
CA ILE A 86 6.72 7.73 11.65
C ILE A 86 5.25 7.41 11.50
N ILE A 87 4.93 6.51 10.56
CA ILE A 87 3.61 5.92 10.45
C ILE A 87 3.60 4.65 11.29
N GLY A 88 2.82 4.63 12.37
CA GLY A 88 2.77 3.46 13.27
C GLY A 88 1.97 2.29 12.71
N GLN A 89 0.87 2.58 12.02
CA GLN A 89 -0.07 1.59 11.47
C GLN A 89 -0.88 2.22 10.33
N THR A 90 -1.31 1.39 9.37
CA THR A 90 -2.37 1.74 8.42
C THR A 90 -3.49 0.71 8.46
N SER A 91 -4.67 1.10 8.00
CA SER A 91 -5.82 0.21 7.94
C SER A 91 -6.44 0.22 6.54
N ALA A 92 -6.77 -0.96 6.03
CA ALA A 92 -7.58 -1.13 4.83
C ALA A 92 -9.03 -1.48 5.23
N TYR A 93 -9.99 -0.77 4.65
CA TYR A 93 -11.42 -1.00 4.86
C TYR A 93 -12.04 -1.58 3.60
N TYR A 94 -12.57 -2.79 3.72
CA TYR A 94 -13.39 -3.40 2.69
C TYR A 94 -14.84 -3.20 3.08
N ILE A 95 -15.60 -2.52 2.23
CA ILE A 95 -17.01 -2.20 2.45
C ILE A 95 -17.79 -2.73 1.24
N TRP A 96 -18.83 -3.51 1.48
CA TRP A 96 -19.73 -3.98 0.44
C TRP A 96 -21.18 -3.84 0.86
N GLU A 97 -22.03 -3.49 -0.11
CA GLU A 97 -23.46 -3.32 0.09
C GLU A 97 -24.20 -4.59 -0.30
N ASN A 98 -25.02 -5.11 0.62
CA ASN A 98 -26.09 -6.08 0.38
C ASN A 98 -25.72 -7.31 -0.50
N GLN A 99 -24.45 -7.67 -0.58
CA GLN A 99 -24.02 -8.93 -1.18
C GLN A 99 -24.00 -10.02 -0.12
N GLU A 100 -24.83 -11.04 -0.31
CA GLU A 100 -24.81 -12.26 0.51
C GLU A 100 -23.49 -13.03 0.38
N ASN A 101 -22.79 -12.89 -0.76
CA ASN A 101 -21.58 -13.65 -1.08
C ASN A 101 -20.50 -12.76 -1.73
N PRO A 102 -19.77 -11.95 -0.94
CA PRO A 102 -18.66 -11.15 -1.47
C PRO A 102 -17.60 -12.07 -2.08
N ARG A 103 -17.03 -11.66 -3.22
CA ARG A 103 -15.95 -12.37 -3.92
C ARG A 103 -14.64 -11.60 -3.80
N ALA A 104 -13.54 -12.33 -3.75
CA ALA A 104 -12.21 -11.73 -3.82
C ALA A 104 -12.00 -11.02 -5.17
N PHE A 105 -11.12 -10.02 -5.18
CA PHE A 105 -10.61 -9.44 -6.43
C PHE A 105 -9.92 -10.51 -7.29
N PRO A 106 -9.96 -10.39 -8.63
CA PRO A 106 -9.32 -11.35 -9.50
C PRO A 106 -7.79 -11.35 -9.32
N PRO A 107 -7.11 -12.47 -9.65
CA PRO A 107 -5.64 -12.53 -9.67
C PRO A 107 -5.03 -11.38 -10.47
N GLY A 108 -3.99 -10.77 -9.93
CA GLY A 108 -3.28 -9.65 -10.57
C GLY A 108 -4.04 -8.30 -10.56
N PHE A 109 -5.16 -8.18 -9.85
CA PHE A 109 -5.85 -6.90 -9.69
C PHE A 109 -4.90 -5.82 -9.13
N ARG A 110 -4.87 -4.67 -9.80
CA ARG A 110 -4.09 -3.49 -9.40
C ARG A 110 -5.01 -2.27 -9.34
N MET A 111 -4.88 -1.49 -8.28
CA MET A 111 -5.68 -0.29 -8.07
C MET A 111 -4.80 0.85 -7.59
N ILE A 112 -4.99 2.03 -8.16
CA ILE A 112 -4.48 3.29 -7.63
C ILE A 112 -5.69 4.09 -7.19
N ALA A 113 -5.71 4.47 -5.91
CA ALA A 113 -6.69 5.40 -5.37
C ALA A 113 -6.06 6.81 -5.35
N GLY A 114 -6.74 7.76 -5.97
CA GLY A 114 -6.27 9.14 -6.12
C GLY A 114 -6.30 9.58 -7.58
N THR A 115 -6.31 10.90 -7.79
CA THR A 115 -6.27 11.52 -9.11
C THR A 115 -4.83 11.85 -9.50
N ARG A 116 -4.53 11.73 -10.80
CA ARG A 116 -3.25 12.14 -11.36
C ARG A 116 -3.39 13.60 -11.85
N GLY A 117 -3.12 14.60 -11.00
CA GLY A 117 -3.15 16.02 -11.41
C GLY A 117 -3.24 17.04 -10.27
N ASN A 118 -2.91 18.31 -10.58
CA ASN A 118 -3.11 19.47 -9.70
C ASN A 118 -4.61 19.79 -9.61
N THR A 119 -5.29 19.33 -8.56
CA THR A 119 -6.72 19.58 -8.35
C THR A 119 -6.99 20.78 -7.43
N GLU A 120 -6.41 21.95 -7.73
CA GLU A 120 -6.87 23.20 -7.09
C GLU A 120 -8.16 23.74 -7.72
N THR A 121 -8.60 23.24 -8.88
CA THR A 121 -9.75 23.81 -9.63
C THR A 121 -11.00 22.93 -9.72
N ASP A 122 -11.02 21.73 -9.11
CA ASP A 122 -12.11 20.77 -9.31
C ASP A 122 -12.94 20.50 -8.03
N PHE A 123 -13.21 21.55 -7.24
CA PHE A 123 -14.23 21.56 -6.18
C PHE A 123 -15.23 22.70 -6.39
#